data_AF-A0A2N1RFR4-F1
#
_entry.id   AF-A0A2N1RFR4-F1
#
_cell.length_a   1.000
_cell.length_b   1.000
_cell.length_c   1.000
_cell.angle_alpha   90.00
_cell.angle_beta   90.00
_cell.angle_gamma   90.00
#
_symmetry.space_group_name_H-M   'P 1'
#
loop_
_entity.id
_entity.type
_entity.pdbx_description
1 polymer ?
#
loop_
_entity_poly.entity_id
_entity_poly.type
_entity_poly.pdbx_seq_one_letter_code
_entity_poly.pdbx_strand_id
1 'polypeptide(L)'
;MSIELPTESQWEYAAQSVSNKPYQTNLTVIADSKGPSGMLGGYWEFTADAFVPLARYLGSTSKVLQDSADIVVKGGSYLNDPNHIVAATVGVQSREACSETTGFRIVWTK
;
A
#
# COMPACT_ATOMS: atom_id res chain seq x y z
N MET A 1 15.24 4.22 -16.49
CA MET A 1 15.19 3.75 -15.10
C MET A 1 14.66 4.86 -14.21
N SER A 2 13.43 4.74 -13.75
CA SER A 2 12.77 5.70 -12.85
C SER A 2 12.48 5.06 -11.49
N ILE A 3 12.36 5.93 -10.48
CA ILE A 3 11.98 5.58 -9.10
C ILE A 3 10.59 6.17 -8.88
N GLU A 4 9.64 5.31 -8.56
CA GLU A 4 8.22 5.67 -8.41
C GLU A 4 7.63 4.99 -7.17
N LEU A 5 6.46 5.43 -6.72
CA LEU A 5 5.64 4.65 -5.79
C LEU A 5 5.02 3.45 -6.53
N PRO A 6 4.84 2.29 -5.87
CA PRO A 6 4.10 1.19 -6.49
C PRO A 6 2.66 1.60 -6.75
N THR A 7 2.09 1.14 -7.85
CA THR A 7 0.63 1.04 -7.98
C THR A 7 0.08 0.08 -6.92
N GLU A 8 -1.19 0.24 -6.55
CA GLU A 8 -1.94 -0.67 -5.68
C GLU A 8 -1.76 -2.12 -6.13
N SER A 9 -1.89 -2.36 -7.44
CA SER A 9 -1.78 -3.70 -8.02
C SER A 9 -0.36 -4.27 -7.91
N GLN A 10 0.68 -3.46 -8.14
CA GLN A 10 2.06 -3.89 -7.95
C GLN A 10 2.34 -4.23 -6.47
N TRP A 11 1.84 -3.40 -5.56
CA TRP A 11 1.99 -3.63 -4.12
C TRP A 11 1.30 -4.94 -3.70
N GLU A 12 0.06 -5.14 -4.13
CA GLU A 12 -0.73 -6.32 -3.77
C GLU A 12 -0.12 -7.61 -4.34
N TYR A 13 0.34 -7.57 -5.58
CA TYR A 13 1.07 -8.68 -6.19
C TYR A 13 2.35 -9.03 -5.40
N ALA A 14 3.11 -8.03 -5.00
CA ALA A 14 4.30 -8.21 -4.18
C ALA A 14 3.94 -8.86 -2.82
N ALA A 15 2.85 -8.43 -2.17
CA ALA A 15 2.40 -8.98 -0.90
C ALA A 15 1.97 -10.44 -1.03
N GLN A 16 1.23 -10.79 -2.10
CA GLN A 16 0.82 -12.16 -2.38
C GLN A 16 2.01 -13.10 -2.62
N SER A 17 3.08 -12.61 -3.27
CA SER A 17 4.30 -13.37 -3.53
C SER A 17 5.06 -13.81 -2.27
N VAL A 18 4.80 -13.16 -1.13
CA VAL A 18 5.40 -13.44 0.18
C VAL A 18 4.34 -13.68 1.26
N SER A 19 3.20 -14.26 0.89
CA SER A 19 2.05 -14.49 1.79
C SER A 19 2.35 -15.34 3.03
N ASN A 20 3.47 -16.08 3.03
CA ASN A 20 3.96 -16.85 4.17
C ASN A 20 4.76 -16.02 5.19
N LYS A 21 5.09 -14.75 4.90
CA LYS A 21 5.80 -13.87 5.82
C LYS A 21 4.85 -13.35 6.91
N PRO A 22 5.33 -13.17 8.15
CA PRO A 22 4.49 -12.75 9.26
C PRO A 22 4.07 -11.29 9.14
N TYR A 23 2.93 -10.98 9.75
CA TYR A 23 2.50 -9.61 10.02
C TYR A 23 3.48 -8.91 10.97
N GLN A 24 3.86 -7.67 10.66
CA GLN A 24 4.78 -6.88 11.48
C GLN A 24 4.02 -6.03 12.51
N THR A 25 4.19 -6.36 13.79
CA THR A 25 3.60 -5.65 14.92
C THR A 25 4.55 -4.62 15.56
N ASN A 26 5.69 -4.34 14.91
CA ASN A 26 6.69 -3.40 15.39
C ASN A 26 7.31 -2.62 14.21
N LEU A 27 8.16 -1.64 14.53
CA LEU A 27 8.78 -0.74 13.55
C LEU A 27 10.08 -1.28 12.93
N THR A 28 10.49 -2.51 13.28
CA THR A 28 11.76 -3.08 12.82
C THR A 28 11.51 -4.05 11.67
N VAL A 29 11.95 -3.67 10.47
CA VAL A 29 11.91 -4.56 9.30
C VAL A 29 13.19 -5.38 9.26
N ILE A 30 13.07 -6.68 9.46
CA ILE A 30 14.16 -7.63 9.21
C ILE A 30 14.04 -8.06 7.74
N ALA A 31 14.93 -7.52 6.91
CA ALA A 31 15.01 -7.92 5.51
C ALA A 31 15.63 -9.33 5.41
N ASP A 32 15.01 -10.19 4.60
CA ASP A 32 15.61 -11.44 4.13
C ASP A 32 15.83 -11.40 2.61
N SER A 33 16.49 -12.44 2.07
CA SER A 33 16.75 -12.56 0.64
C SER A 33 15.59 -13.21 -0.14
N LYS A 34 14.44 -13.48 0.49
CA LYS A 34 13.29 -14.20 -0.09
C LYS A 34 12.17 -13.23 -0.47
N GLY A 35 12.52 -12.19 -1.21
CA GLY A 35 11.57 -11.19 -1.69
C GLY A 35 11.27 -10.07 -0.68
N PRO A 36 10.27 -9.23 -0.93
CA PRO A 36 10.00 -8.06 -0.11
C PRO A 36 9.64 -8.46 1.33
N SER A 37 10.07 -7.65 2.28
CA SER A 37 9.79 -7.85 3.71
C SER A 37 8.88 -6.73 4.21
N GLY A 38 8.17 -6.97 5.32
CA GLY A 38 7.24 -6.01 5.89
C GLY A 38 6.14 -5.60 4.91
N MET A 39 5.55 -6.57 4.19
CA MET A 39 4.40 -6.28 3.33
C MET A 39 3.12 -6.11 4.15
N LEU A 40 2.96 -6.79 5.29
CA LEU A 40 1.79 -6.63 6.15
C LEU A 40 2.24 -6.15 7.53
N GLY A 41 1.59 -5.12 8.05
CA GLY A 41 1.98 -4.44 9.27
C GLY A 41 3.16 -3.49 9.08
N GLY A 42 3.76 -3.07 10.19
CA GLY A 42 4.74 -1.98 10.16
C GLY A 42 4.02 -0.67 9.88
N TYR A 43 3.93 -0.25 8.62
CA TYR A 43 3.33 1.01 8.23
C TYR A 43 2.27 0.83 7.15
N TRP A 44 1.25 1.69 7.17
CA TRP A 44 0.47 1.96 5.98
C TRP A 44 1.38 2.56 4.91
N GLU A 45 1.33 2.05 3.69
CA GLU A 45 2.23 2.49 2.63
C GLU A 45 1.49 3.14 1.48
N PHE A 46 1.92 4.36 1.14
CA PHE A 46 1.44 5.07 -0.03
C PHE A 46 1.67 4.28 -1.32
N THR A 47 0.64 4.27 -2.17
CA THR A 47 0.70 3.81 -3.55
C THR A 47 0.57 4.99 -4.51
N ALA A 48 0.79 4.77 -5.81
CA ALA A 48 0.61 5.79 -6.83
C ALA A 48 -0.88 6.06 -7.17
N ASP A 49 -1.79 5.18 -6.74
CA ASP A 49 -3.19 5.20 -7.16
C ASP A 49 -4.05 6.09 -6.27
N ALA A 50 -4.81 6.99 -6.91
CA ALA A 50 -5.83 7.75 -6.25
C ALA A 50 -7.02 6.85 -5.87
N PHE A 51 -7.59 7.07 -4.69
CA PHE A 51 -8.81 6.41 -4.27
C PHE A 51 -10.01 7.01 -4.99
N VAL A 52 -10.63 6.21 -5.84
CA VAL A 52 -11.90 6.54 -6.48
C VAL A 52 -12.96 5.59 -5.95
N PRO A 53 -13.92 6.07 -5.14
CA PRO A 53 -15.04 5.26 -4.68
C PRO A 53 -15.74 4.61 -5.86
N LEU A 54 -16.01 3.30 -5.79
CA LEU A 54 -16.72 2.57 -6.83
C LEU A 54 -16.07 2.67 -8.23
N ALA A 55 -14.75 2.89 -8.32
CA ALA A 55 -14.02 3.07 -9.59
C ALA A 55 -14.40 2.04 -10.67
N ARG A 56 -14.58 0.77 -10.26
CA ARG A 56 -14.95 -0.36 -11.12
C ARG A 56 -16.29 -0.16 -11.85
N TYR A 57 -17.19 0.64 -11.29
CA TYR A 57 -18.53 0.90 -11.82
C TYR A 57 -18.63 2.25 -12.54
N LEU A 58 -17.66 3.15 -12.33
CA LEU A 58 -17.72 4.54 -12.79
C LEU A 58 -17.18 4.75 -14.21
N GLY A 59 -16.29 3.88 -14.69
CA GLY A 59 -15.70 4.02 -16.04
C GLY A 59 -14.98 5.37 -16.21
N SER A 60 -15.33 6.15 -17.23
CA SER A 60 -14.64 7.40 -17.60
C SER A 60 -14.70 8.51 -16.54
N THR A 61 -15.68 8.52 -15.63
CA THR A 61 -15.76 9.54 -14.56
C THR A 61 -14.70 9.36 -13.48
N SER A 62 -14.06 8.19 -13.41
CA SER A 62 -12.92 7.96 -12.50
C SER A 62 -11.78 8.95 -12.74
N LYS A 63 -11.48 9.29 -14.00
CA LYS A 63 -10.39 10.20 -14.37
C LYS A 63 -10.63 11.63 -13.89
N VAL A 64 -11.87 12.08 -13.85
CA VAL A 64 -12.23 13.44 -13.41
C VAL A 64 -12.06 13.59 -11.89
N LEU A 65 -12.22 12.50 -11.14
CA LEU A 65 -12.13 12.50 -9.69
C LEU A 65 -10.70 12.35 -9.16
N GLN A 66 -9.70 12.09 -10.03
CA GLN A 66 -8.32 11.80 -9.62
C GLN A 66 -7.56 13.02 -9.07
N ASP A 67 -7.83 14.23 -9.58
CA ASP A 67 -7.02 15.42 -9.28
C ASP A 67 -7.19 15.93 -7.85
N SER A 68 -8.26 15.56 -7.15
CA SER A 68 -8.50 15.94 -5.74
C SER A 68 -8.76 14.73 -4.84
N ALA A 69 -8.51 13.52 -5.33
CA ALA A 69 -8.78 12.31 -4.57
C ALA A 69 -7.66 12.05 -3.56
N ASP A 70 -8.09 11.56 -2.39
CA ASP A 70 -7.25 10.84 -1.46
C ASP A 70 -6.51 9.70 -2.16
N ILE A 71 -5.49 9.15 -1.52
CA ILE A 71 -4.62 8.14 -2.10
C ILE A 71 -4.83 6.78 -1.42
N VAL A 72 -4.68 5.73 -2.20
CA VAL A 72 -4.73 4.35 -1.69
C VAL A 72 -3.46 4.06 -0.90
N VAL A 73 -3.64 3.57 0.33
CA VAL A 73 -2.57 3.01 1.15
C VAL A 73 -2.81 1.52 1.38
N LYS A 74 -1.74 0.74 1.52
CA LYS A 74 -1.80 -0.72 1.68
C LYS A 74 -0.98 -1.19 2.89
N GLY A 75 -1.16 -2.44 3.29
CA GLY A 75 -0.31 -3.15 4.26
C GLY A 75 -0.77 -3.13 5.71
N GLY A 76 -1.50 -2.10 6.16
CA GLY A 76 -1.79 -1.94 7.58
C GLY A 76 -0.57 -1.49 8.38
N SER A 77 -0.81 -0.87 9.54
CA SER A 77 0.27 -0.48 10.46
C SER A 77 0.42 -1.46 11.60
N TYR A 78 1.46 -1.30 12.40
CA TYR A 78 1.70 -2.03 13.63
C TYR A 78 0.56 -1.91 14.66
N LEU A 79 -0.38 -0.96 14.50
CA LEU A 79 -1.56 -0.78 15.36
C LEU A 79 -2.79 -1.57 14.91
N ASN A 80 -2.82 -2.05 13.67
CA ASN A 80 -3.97 -2.81 13.17
C ASN A 80 -3.97 -4.25 13.71
N ASP A 81 -5.16 -4.84 13.86
CA ASP A 81 -5.31 -6.26 14.21
C ASP A 81 -4.85 -7.16 13.04
N PRO A 82 -3.82 -8.00 13.23
CA PRO A 82 -3.29 -8.87 12.18
C PRO A 82 -4.34 -9.80 11.54
N ASN A 83 -5.43 -10.13 12.24
CA ASN A 83 -6.46 -11.03 11.70
C ASN A 83 -7.38 -10.35 10.68
N HIS A 84 -7.33 -9.03 10.57
CA HIS A 84 -8.21 -8.23 9.71
C HIS A 84 -7.46 -7.55 8.55
N ILE A 85 -6.14 -7.72 8.48
CA ILE A 85 -5.32 -7.13 7.43
C ILE A 85 -4.76 -8.23 6.53
N VAL A 86 -5.07 -8.12 5.24
CA VAL A 86 -4.63 -9.04 4.19
C VAL A 86 -4.05 -8.23 3.02
N ALA A 87 -3.42 -8.90 2.05
CA ALA A 87 -2.85 -8.25 0.88
C ALA A 87 -3.86 -7.36 0.12
N ALA A 88 -5.14 -7.75 0.12
CA ALA A 88 -6.23 -7.01 -0.52
C ALA A 88 -6.77 -5.85 0.33
N THR A 89 -6.37 -5.69 1.59
CA THR A 89 -6.86 -4.60 2.44
C THR A 89 -6.46 -3.25 1.86
N VAL A 90 -7.42 -2.34 1.76
CA VAL A 90 -7.26 -0.97 1.25
C VAL A 90 -7.54 0.03 2.35
N GLY A 91 -6.58 0.91 2.61
CA GLY A 91 -6.79 2.14 3.36
C GLY A 91 -6.83 3.34 2.42
N VAL A 92 -7.34 4.47 2.94
CA VAL A 92 -7.45 5.74 2.21
C VAL A 92 -6.91 6.84 3.11
N GLN A 93 -6.04 7.68 2.58
CA GLN A 93 -5.50 8.84 3.29
C GLN A 93 -5.38 10.05 2.35
N SER A 94 -5.37 11.26 2.91
CA SER A 94 -5.05 12.45 2.09
C SER A 94 -3.60 12.41 1.63
N ARG A 95 -3.30 13.09 0.52
CA ARG A 95 -1.94 13.16 -0.07
C ARG A 95 -0.95 13.90 0.84
N GLU A 96 -1.48 14.75 1.71
CA GLU A 96 -0.74 15.54 2.70
C GLU A 96 -0.61 14.81 4.04
N ALA A 97 -1.16 13.60 4.17
CA ALA A 97 -1.12 12.85 5.41
C ALA A 97 0.33 12.52 5.80
N CYS A 98 0.67 12.84 7.04
CA CYS A 98 1.93 12.51 7.67
C CYS A 98 1.63 12.03 9.08
N SER A 99 1.91 10.75 9.36
CA SER A 99 1.66 10.14 10.66
C SER A 99 2.74 9.12 11.00
N GLU A 100 2.88 8.82 12.28
CA GLU A 100 3.76 7.77 12.82
C GLU A 100 3.43 6.35 12.30
N THR A 101 2.27 6.18 11.67
CA THR A 101 1.75 4.91 11.16
C THR A 101 1.78 4.81 9.64
N THR A 102 2.34 5.81 8.96
CA THR A 102 2.34 5.92 7.50
C THR A 102 3.77 6.05 6.98
N GLY A 103 4.04 5.33 5.90
CA GLY A 103 5.32 5.33 5.20
C GLY A 103 5.11 5.07 3.72
N PHE A 104 6.17 4.62 3.06
CA PHE A 104 6.14 4.29 1.64
C PHE A 104 7.23 3.30 1.30
N ARG A 105 7.09 2.66 0.14
CA ARG A 105 8.17 1.92 -0.52
C ARG A 105 8.31 2.41 -1.96
N ILE A 106 9.46 2.14 -2.56
CA ILE A 106 9.75 2.49 -3.94
C ILE A 106 9.69 1.27 -4.85
N VAL A 107 9.42 1.52 -6.12
CA VAL A 107 9.65 0.56 -7.21
C VAL A 107 10.65 1.13 -8.20
N TRP A 108 11.41 0.23 -8.82
CA TRP A 108 12.32 0.55 -9.92
C TRP A 108 11.71 0.06 -11.22
N THR A 109 11.42 0.98 -12.13
CA THR A 109 10.93 0.68 -13.47
C THR A 109 12.05 0.94 -14.48
N LYS A 110 12.11 0.12 -15.53
CA LYS A 110 13.19 0.16 -16.52
C LYS A 110 13.02 1.32 -17.48
#